data_AF-A0AAU4XL10-F1
#
_entry.id   AF-A0AAU4XL10-F1
#
_cell.length_a   1.000
_cell.length_b   1.000
_cell.length_c   1.000
_cell.angle_alpha   90.00
_cell.angle_beta   90.00
_cell.angle_gamma   90.00
#
_symmetry.space_group_name_H-M   'P 1'
#
loop_
_entity.id
_entity.type
_entity.pdbx_description
1 polymer ?
#
loop_
_entity_poly.entity_id
_entity_poly.type
_entity_poly.pdbx_seq_one_letter_code
_entity_poly.pdbx_strand_id
1 'polypeptide(L)'
;MIEVDRKVDLSGVTSLGSAKVTVGYELAGQRVTLGLDGHLMHAVHDGVLAKTLPAPIDAEQRTGLRGARAVTSELPAPAAGAVHVERRVPADGVIMVARQRLRVGRTYEIVTVHVEDTYVRITLNGADLSLHPRKNQHPVTRFRATIHAPKL
;
A
#
# COMPACT_ATOMS: atom_id res chain seq x y z
N MET A 1 11.39 22.49 3.52
CA MET A 1 10.73 21.26 3.01
C MET A 1 10.80 21.27 1.49
N ILE A 2 11.08 20.13 0.86
CA ILE A 2 11.07 20.01 -0.61
C ILE A 2 10.20 18.84 -1.02
N GLU A 3 9.68 18.88 -2.23
CA GLU A 3 9.02 17.74 -2.85
C GLU A 3 9.58 17.46 -4.22
N VAL A 4 9.42 16.21 -4.64
CA VAL A 4 9.87 15.77 -5.95
C VAL A 4 9.00 14.65 -6.48
N ASP A 5 8.64 14.74 -7.75
CA ASP A 5 7.90 13.67 -8.39
C ASP A 5 8.84 12.54 -8.81
N ARG A 6 8.39 11.32 -8.60
CA ARG A 6 9.07 10.12 -9.08
C ARG A 6 8.10 9.11 -9.65
N LYS A 7 8.57 8.35 -10.65
CA LYS A 7 7.86 7.18 -11.15
C LYS A 7 8.26 5.99 -10.31
N VAL A 8 7.27 5.28 -9.80
CA VAL A 8 7.45 4.02 -9.10
C VAL A 8 7.57 2.91 -10.14
N ASP A 9 8.58 2.06 -10.00
CA ASP A 9 8.73 0.90 -10.86
C ASP A 9 7.66 -0.17 -10.58
N LEU A 10 7.65 -1.22 -11.40
CA LEU A 10 6.67 -2.31 -11.28
C LEU A 10 6.85 -3.15 -10.00
N SER A 11 7.95 -2.97 -9.26
CA SER A 11 8.19 -3.63 -7.97
C SER A 11 7.75 -2.79 -6.77
N GLY A 12 7.28 -1.56 -7.00
CA GLY A 12 6.89 -0.64 -5.93
C GLY A 12 8.07 0.14 -5.35
N VAL A 13 9.17 0.26 -6.09
CA VAL A 13 10.38 0.97 -5.67
C VAL A 13 10.59 2.21 -6.53
N THR A 14 11.17 3.26 -5.95
CA THR A 14 11.60 4.45 -6.66
C THR A 14 12.97 4.91 -6.19
N SER A 15 13.70 5.67 -7.04
CA SER A 15 14.95 6.31 -6.65
C SER A 15 14.73 7.74 -6.13
N LEU A 16 15.50 8.10 -5.12
CA LEU A 16 15.58 9.44 -4.57
C LEU A 16 17.06 9.79 -4.38
N GLY A 17 17.65 10.45 -5.38
CA GLY A 17 19.10 10.60 -5.46
C GLY A 17 19.76 9.23 -5.65
N SER A 18 20.75 8.91 -4.81
CA SER A 18 21.39 7.58 -4.76
C SER A 18 20.58 6.54 -3.98
N ALA A 19 19.58 6.94 -3.19
CA ALA A 19 18.80 6.01 -2.38
C ALA A 19 17.69 5.31 -3.18
N LYS A 20 17.42 4.06 -2.82
CA LYS A 20 16.25 3.29 -3.27
C LYS A 20 15.20 3.26 -2.16
N VAL A 21 13.96 3.53 -2.52
CA VAL A 21 12.86 3.70 -1.57
C VAL A 21 11.72 2.80 -1.97
N THR A 22 11.36 1.89 -1.08
CA THR A 22 10.19 1.03 -1.24
C THR A 22 8.95 1.81 -0.82
N VAL A 23 8.24 2.35 -1.81
CA VAL A 23 6.99 3.07 -1.57
C VAL A 23 5.79 2.13 -1.51
N GLY A 24 5.85 0.97 -2.16
CA GLY A 24 4.83 -0.07 -2.11
C GLY A 24 4.28 -0.46 -3.49
N TYR A 25 3.83 -1.71 -3.60
CA TYR A 25 3.33 -2.29 -4.85
C TYR A 25 1.98 -1.69 -5.27
N GLU A 26 1.22 -1.17 -4.31
CA GLU A 26 0.00 -0.40 -4.52
C GLU A 26 0.21 0.84 -5.41
N LEU A 27 1.43 1.39 -5.43
CA LEU A 27 1.82 2.53 -6.27
C LEU A 27 2.64 2.09 -7.50
N ALA A 28 2.78 0.79 -7.77
CA ALA A 28 3.60 0.29 -8.86
C ALA A 28 3.14 0.86 -10.22
N GLY A 29 4.09 1.39 -11.00
CA GLY A 29 3.82 2.04 -12.28
C GLY A 29 3.25 3.46 -12.17
N GLN A 30 2.87 3.92 -10.97
CA GLN A 30 2.31 5.25 -10.75
C GLN A 30 3.39 6.32 -10.63
N ARG A 31 2.98 7.57 -10.84
CA ARG A 31 3.77 8.76 -10.50
C ARG A 31 3.31 9.27 -9.14
N VAL A 32 4.28 9.48 -8.25
CA VAL A 32 4.05 9.89 -6.86
C VAL A 32 4.85 11.16 -6.57
N THR A 33 4.32 12.02 -5.70
CA THR A 33 5.04 13.17 -5.14
C THR A 33 5.66 12.74 -3.82
N LEU A 34 6.99 12.85 -3.73
CA LEU A 34 7.75 12.55 -2.52
C LEU A 34 8.12 13.86 -1.83
N GLY A 35 7.39 14.21 -0.77
CA GLY A 35 7.71 15.34 0.11
C GLY A 35 8.70 14.92 1.19
N LEU A 36 9.76 15.69 1.40
CA LEU A 36 10.76 15.48 2.45
C LEU A 36 10.63 16.59 3.50
N ASP A 37 10.21 16.19 4.70
CA ASP A 37 10.04 17.06 5.85
C ASP A 37 10.81 16.51 7.05
N GLY A 38 11.83 17.25 7.51
CA GLY A 38 12.73 16.80 8.56
C GLY A 38 13.27 15.39 8.28
N HIS A 39 12.99 14.45 9.19
CA HIS A 39 13.39 13.03 9.11
C HIS A 39 12.33 12.12 8.47
N LEU A 40 11.27 12.70 7.90
CA LEU A 40 10.19 11.97 7.26
C LEU A 40 10.14 12.23 5.75
N MET A 41 9.64 11.23 5.03
CA MET A 41 9.26 11.31 3.64
C MET A 41 7.78 10.94 3.52
N HIS A 42 7.00 11.81 2.89
CA HIS A 42 5.60 11.60 2.59
C HIS A 42 5.44 11.29 1.10
N ALA A 43 4.87 10.13 0.79
CA ALA A 43 4.48 9.76 -0.56
C ALA A 43 3.00 10.11 -0.77
N VAL A 44 2.75 11.01 -1.71
CA VAL A 44 1.42 11.46 -2.11
C VAL A 44 1.12 10.95 -3.51
N HIS A 45 -0.08 10.43 -3.72
CA HIS A 45 -0.58 9.99 -5.01
C HIS A 45 -2.03 10.46 -5.17
N ASP A 46 -2.37 11.03 -6.33
CA ASP A 46 -3.71 11.55 -6.63
C ASP A 46 -4.32 12.45 -5.53
N GLY A 47 -3.48 13.31 -4.95
CA GLY A 47 -3.90 14.25 -3.91
C GLY A 47 -4.14 13.63 -2.53
N VAL A 48 -3.67 12.39 -2.31
CA VAL A 48 -3.86 11.66 -1.06
C VAL A 48 -2.51 11.24 -0.47
N LEU A 49 -2.36 11.37 0.85
CA LEU A 49 -1.20 10.82 1.55
C LEU A 49 -1.27 9.28 1.54
N ALA A 50 -0.45 8.67 0.68
CA ALA A 50 -0.40 7.22 0.51
C ALA A 50 0.52 6.57 1.55
N LYS A 51 1.61 7.22 1.93
CA LYS A 51 2.55 6.66 2.92
C LYS A 51 3.42 7.72 3.59
N THR A 52 3.79 7.47 4.83
CA THR A 52 4.86 8.18 5.54
C THR A 52 5.97 7.18 5.89
N LEU A 53 7.22 7.53 5.56
CA LEU A 53 8.41 6.72 5.75
C LEU A 53 9.53 7.56 6.38
N PRO A 54 10.55 6.95 7.00
CA PRO A 54 11.78 7.66 7.31
C PRO A 54 12.40 8.27 6.04
N ALA A 55 12.92 9.48 6.15
CA ALA A 55 13.65 10.12 5.06
C ALA A 55 14.91 9.30 4.75
N PRO A 56 15.07 8.79 3.52
CA PRO A 56 16.18 7.90 3.17
C PRO A 56 17.47 8.67 2.81
N ILE A 57 17.42 10.00 2.86
CA ILE A 57 18.50 10.92 2.53
C ILE A 57 18.49 12.14 3.46
N ASP A 58 19.68 12.66 3.73
CA ASP A 58 19.89 13.79 4.64
C ASP A 58 19.64 15.14 3.94
N ALA A 59 19.59 16.22 4.71
CA ALA A 59 19.26 17.55 4.22
C ALA A 59 20.22 18.06 3.12
N GLU A 60 21.49 17.73 3.19
CA GLU A 60 22.50 18.13 2.21
C GLU A 60 22.25 17.47 0.84
N GLN A 61 21.93 16.18 0.85
CA GLN A 61 21.65 15.38 -0.36
C GLN A 61 20.38 15.84 -1.09
N ARG A 62 19.48 16.56 -0.41
CA ARG A 62 18.24 17.10 -0.98
C ARG A 62 18.48 18.18 -2.01
N THR A 63 19.55 18.97 -1.86
CA THR A 63 19.86 20.10 -2.74
C THR A 63 20.17 19.68 -4.18
N GLY A 64 20.74 18.47 -4.36
CA GLY A 64 21.08 17.91 -5.67
C GLY A 64 19.95 17.13 -6.33
N LEU A 65 18.75 17.07 -5.74
CA LEU A 65 17.66 16.29 -6.31
C LEU A 65 17.10 16.93 -7.56
N ARG A 66 17.26 16.23 -8.69
CA ARG A 66 16.66 16.66 -9.96
C ARG A 66 15.14 16.75 -9.85
N GLY A 67 14.61 17.92 -10.22
CA GLY A 67 13.19 18.23 -10.22
C GLY A 67 12.62 18.52 -8.84
N ALA A 68 13.46 18.69 -7.82
CA ALA A 68 13.01 19.13 -6.51
C ALA A 68 12.46 20.56 -6.58
N ARG A 69 11.36 20.80 -5.87
CA ARG A 69 10.71 22.10 -5.72
C ARG A 69 10.33 22.33 -4.26
N ALA A 70 10.16 23.59 -3.88
CA ALA A 70 9.64 23.93 -2.57
C ALA A 70 8.20 23.40 -2.44
N VAL A 71 7.87 22.88 -1.26
CA VAL A 71 6.48 22.52 -0.95
C VAL A 71 5.69 23.80 -0.74
N THR A 72 4.60 23.97 -1.49
CA THR A 72 3.75 25.16 -1.45
C THR A 72 2.35 24.87 -0.90
N SER A 73 2.00 23.60 -0.70
CA SER A 73 0.69 23.17 -0.21
C SER A 73 0.83 22.36 1.07
N GLU A 74 -0.22 22.38 1.91
CA GLU A 74 -0.30 21.53 3.09
C GLU A 74 -0.28 20.04 2.71
N LEU A 75 0.21 19.20 3.63
CA LEU A 75 0.22 17.75 3.43
C LEU A 75 -1.22 17.24 3.30
N PRO A 76 -1.58 16.54 2.21
CA PRO A 76 -2.94 16.05 2.05
C PRO A 76 -3.30 15.03 3.14
N ALA A 77 -4.59 14.92 3.43
CA ALA A 77 -5.08 13.88 4.32
C ALA A 77 -4.78 12.48 3.76
N PRO A 78 -4.52 11.48 4.62
CA PRO A 78 -4.48 10.09 4.18
C PRO A 78 -5.84 9.66 3.63
N ALA A 79 -5.85 8.66 2.74
CA ALA A 79 -7.10 8.09 2.24
C ALA A 79 -7.90 7.59 3.44
N ALA A 80 -9.16 8.02 3.54
CA ALA A 80 -10.09 7.44 4.47
C ALA A 80 -10.52 6.06 3.93
N GLY A 81 -9.94 4.99 4.47
CA GLY A 81 -10.51 3.65 4.37
C GLY A 81 -9.54 2.51 4.05
N ALA A 82 -9.97 1.30 4.44
CA ALA A 82 -9.29 0.05 4.18
C ALA A 82 -8.85 -0.11 2.72
N VAL A 83 -7.67 -0.71 2.54
CA VAL A 83 -7.32 -1.31 1.26
C VAL A 83 -8.25 -2.50 1.01
N HIS A 84 -9.02 -2.44 -0.08
CA HIS A 84 -9.94 -3.51 -0.47
C HIS A 84 -9.26 -4.53 -1.39
N VAL A 85 -9.35 -5.82 -1.05
CA VAL A 85 -8.89 -6.91 -1.92
C VAL A 85 -9.86 -8.07 -1.98
N GLU A 86 -9.86 -8.76 -3.12
CA GLU A 86 -10.68 -9.96 -3.30
C GLU A 86 -9.85 -11.24 -3.10
N ARG A 87 -10.45 -12.20 -2.40
CA ARG A 87 -9.85 -13.53 -2.20
C ARG A 87 -10.86 -14.63 -2.38
N ARG A 88 -10.50 -15.62 -3.21
CA ARG A 88 -11.21 -16.90 -3.24
C ARG A 88 -10.89 -17.66 -1.97
N VAL A 89 -11.92 -18.05 -1.22
CA VAL A 89 -11.76 -18.88 -0.03
C VAL A 89 -11.52 -20.33 -0.48
N PRO A 90 -10.37 -20.96 -0.13
CA PRO A 90 -10.12 -22.35 -0.44
C PRO A 90 -10.88 -23.30 0.49
N ALA A 91 -10.80 -24.60 0.21
CA ALA A 91 -11.49 -25.66 0.97
C ALA A 91 -11.14 -25.69 2.47
N ASP A 92 -9.89 -25.36 2.78
CA ASP A 92 -9.42 -25.30 4.15
C ASP A 92 -9.97 -24.07 4.90
N GLY A 93 -10.61 -23.11 4.21
CA GLY A 93 -11.21 -21.90 4.75
C GLY A 93 -10.21 -20.86 5.25
N VAL A 94 -8.97 -20.87 4.75
CA VAL A 94 -7.90 -19.93 5.15
C VAL A 94 -7.38 -19.16 3.95
N ILE A 95 -7.40 -17.82 4.02
CA ILE A 95 -6.85 -16.95 2.98
C ILE A 95 -5.55 -16.29 3.43
N MET A 96 -4.76 -15.82 2.46
CA MET A 96 -3.56 -15.03 2.72
C MET A 96 -3.73 -13.59 2.22
N VAL A 97 -3.49 -12.63 3.12
CA VAL A 97 -3.56 -11.19 2.85
C VAL A 97 -2.43 -10.51 3.62
N ALA A 98 -1.65 -9.63 2.96
CA ALA A 98 -0.50 -8.96 3.57
C ALA A 98 0.46 -9.91 4.33
N ARG A 99 0.74 -11.10 3.76
CA ARG A 99 1.54 -12.17 4.41
C ARG A 99 0.96 -12.72 5.73
N GLN A 100 -0.27 -12.36 6.08
CA GLN A 100 -1.00 -12.89 7.23
C GLN A 100 -2.02 -13.95 6.77
N ARG A 101 -2.05 -15.09 7.47
CA ARG A 101 -3.07 -16.13 7.30
C ARG A 101 -4.32 -15.75 8.09
N LEU A 102 -5.48 -15.74 7.45
CA LEU A 102 -6.76 -15.31 8.01
C LEU A 102 -7.80 -16.42 7.88
N ARG A 103 -8.47 -16.77 8.99
CA ARG A 103 -9.47 -17.83 9.05
C ARG A 103 -10.82 -17.23 8.72
N VAL A 104 -11.39 -17.63 7.59
CA VAL A 104 -12.64 -17.07 7.07
C VAL A 104 -13.81 -17.97 7.42
N GLY A 105 -13.66 -19.28 7.18
CA GLY A 105 -14.75 -20.25 7.22
C GLY A 105 -14.86 -20.98 5.88
N ARG A 106 -15.67 -22.04 5.81
CA ARG A 106 -15.80 -22.87 4.59
C ARG A 106 -16.97 -22.37 3.74
N THR A 107 -16.75 -21.29 3.00
CA THR A 107 -17.77 -20.70 2.13
C THR A 107 -17.50 -20.99 0.65
N TYR A 108 -16.26 -21.29 0.25
CA TYR A 108 -15.89 -21.47 -1.17
C TYR A 108 -16.43 -20.34 -2.07
N GLU A 109 -16.42 -19.10 -1.60
CA GLU A 109 -16.83 -17.92 -2.36
C GLU A 109 -15.67 -16.91 -2.45
N ILE A 110 -15.84 -15.89 -3.28
CA ILE A 110 -14.93 -14.73 -3.29
C ILE A 110 -15.39 -13.80 -2.18
N VAL A 111 -14.49 -13.50 -1.24
CA VAL A 111 -14.73 -12.53 -0.16
C VAL A 111 -14.02 -11.22 -0.45
N THR A 112 -14.61 -10.13 0.01
CA THR A 112 -13.97 -8.82 0.04
C THR A 112 -13.25 -8.66 1.37
N VAL A 113 -11.97 -8.28 1.31
CA VAL A 113 -11.12 -8.09 2.47
C VAL A 113 -10.75 -6.62 2.56
N HIS A 114 -11.10 -6.02 3.68
CA HIS A 114 -10.83 -4.65 4.07
C HIS A 114 -9.61 -4.66 4.99
N VAL A 115 -8.46 -4.20 4.48
CA VAL A 115 -7.22 -4.11 5.24
C VAL A 115 -7.09 -2.69 5.78
N GLU A 116 -7.46 -2.50 7.04
CA GLU A 116 -7.28 -1.26 7.79
C GLU A 116 -5.92 -1.26 8.51
N ASP A 117 -5.60 -0.19 9.21
CA ASP A 117 -4.33 -0.07 9.95
C ASP A 117 -4.20 -1.10 11.08
N THR A 118 -5.28 -1.33 11.83
CA THR A 118 -5.26 -2.16 13.05
C THR A 118 -5.98 -3.49 12.91
N TYR A 119 -6.84 -3.64 11.89
CA TYR A 119 -7.61 -4.85 11.67
C TYR A 119 -7.78 -5.18 10.20
N VAL A 120 -8.13 -6.43 9.94
CA VAL A 120 -8.54 -6.94 8.64
C VAL A 120 -9.96 -7.45 8.78
N ARG A 121 -10.91 -6.78 8.13
CA ARG A 121 -12.32 -7.14 8.11
C ARG A 121 -12.64 -7.87 6.81
N ILE A 122 -13.41 -8.95 6.89
CA ILE A 122 -13.73 -9.80 5.75
C ILE A 122 -15.25 -9.84 5.60
N THR A 123 -15.74 -9.51 4.41
CA THR A 123 -17.15 -9.48 4.07
C THR A 123 -17.47 -10.42 2.92
N LEU A 124 -18.72 -10.89 2.89
CA LEU A 124 -19.30 -11.63 1.79
C LEU A 124 -20.65 -11.00 1.43
N ASN A 125 -20.80 -10.56 0.18
CA ASN A 125 -22.02 -9.88 -0.29
C ASN A 125 -22.46 -8.71 0.62
N GLY A 126 -21.48 -7.99 1.19
CA GLY A 126 -21.72 -6.88 2.12
C GLY A 126 -21.94 -7.26 3.58
N ALA A 127 -22.12 -8.55 3.90
CA ALA A 127 -22.24 -9.02 5.28
C ALA A 127 -20.87 -9.30 5.91
N ASP A 128 -20.65 -8.86 7.15
CA ASP A 128 -19.43 -9.15 7.90
C ASP A 128 -19.36 -10.64 8.24
N LEU A 129 -18.22 -11.24 7.91
CA LEU A 129 -17.99 -12.67 8.06
C LEU A 129 -16.90 -12.96 9.10
N SER A 130 -15.84 -12.15 9.14
CA SER A 130 -14.84 -12.23 10.23
C SER A 130 -14.02 -10.96 10.35
N LEU A 131 -13.44 -10.77 11.54
CA LEU A 131 -12.56 -9.67 11.89
C LEU A 131 -11.28 -10.21 12.52
N HIS A 132 -10.13 -9.74 12.05
CA HIS A 132 -8.82 -10.17 12.56
C HIS A 132 -7.97 -8.96 12.93
N PRO A 133 -7.15 -9.01 14.00
CA PRO A 133 -6.14 -7.99 14.22
C PRO A 133 -5.11 -8.02 13.10
N ARG A 134 -4.70 -6.86 12.61
CA ARG A 134 -3.61 -6.73 11.63
C ARG A 134 -2.28 -6.84 12.37
N LYS A 135 -1.54 -7.91 12.12
CA LYS A 135 -0.31 -8.23 12.87
C LYS A 135 0.92 -7.51 12.35
N ASN A 136 0.88 -7.01 11.12
CA ASN A 136 1.98 -6.30 10.49
C ASN A 136 1.48 -5.32 9.42
N GLN A 137 2.31 -4.33 9.10
CA GLN A 137 2.05 -3.33 8.07
C GLN A 137 2.62 -3.74 6.71
N HIS A 138 2.71 -5.06 6.43
CA HIS A 138 3.17 -5.49 5.11
C HIS A 138 2.20 -4.98 4.03
N PRO A 139 2.72 -4.50 2.89
CA PRO A 139 1.89 -3.99 1.82
C PRO A 139 1.06 -5.11 1.20
N VAL A 140 -0.12 -4.77 0.70
CA VAL A 140 -0.94 -5.69 -0.07
C VAL A 140 -0.50 -5.63 -1.53
N THR A 141 0.02 -6.74 -2.05
CA THR A 141 0.63 -6.76 -3.41
C THR A 141 -0.27 -7.41 -4.47
N ARG A 142 -1.37 -8.06 -4.07
CA ARG A 142 -2.30 -8.73 -5.00
C ARG A 142 -3.73 -8.32 -4.69
N PHE A 143 -4.34 -7.53 -5.57
CA PHE A 143 -5.64 -6.90 -5.32
C PHE A 143 -6.85 -7.73 -5.77
N ARG A 144 -6.71 -8.49 -6.87
CA ARG A 144 -7.79 -9.35 -7.41
C ARG A 144 -7.52 -10.82 -7.17
N ALA A 145 -8.59 -11.62 -7.10
CA ALA A 145 -8.48 -13.07 -7.14
C ALA A 145 -8.20 -13.53 -8.58
N THR A 146 -7.13 -14.29 -8.80
CA THR A 146 -6.88 -14.96 -10.09
C THR A 146 -7.53 -16.33 -10.07
N ILE A 147 -8.47 -16.57 -10.98
CA ILE A 147 -9.03 -17.90 -11.22
C ILE A 147 -7.91 -18.74 -11.84
N HIS A 148 -7.39 -19.72 -11.10
CA HIS A 148 -6.71 -20.84 -11.73
C HIS A 148 -7.79 -21.86 -12.01
N ALA A 149 -8.12 -22.06 -13.29
CA ALA A 149 -8.94 -23.19 -13.68
C ALA A 149 -8.24 -24.48 -13.18
N PRO A 150 -8.98 -25.43 -12.59
CA PRO A 150 -8.38 -26.70 -12.21
C PRO A 150 -7.78 -27.36 -13.47
N LYS A 151 -6.55 -27.87 -13.35
CA LYS A 151 -6.03 -28.79 -14.36
C LYS A 151 -6.88 -30.06 -14.25
N LEU A 152 -7.61 -30.37 -15.33
CA LEU A 152 -8.26 -31.66 -15.56
C LEU A 152 -7.24 -32.79 -15.53
#